data_AF-A0A7K7LJ51-F1
#
_entry.id   AF-A0A7K7LJ51-F1
#
_cell.length_a   1.000
_cell.length_b   1.000
_cell.length_c   1.000
_cell.angle_alpha   90.00
_cell.angle_beta   90.00
_cell.angle_gamma   90.00
#
_symmetry.space_group_name_H-M   'P 1'
#
loop_
_entity.id
_entity.type
_entity.pdbx_description
1 polymer ?
#
loop_
_entity_poly.entity_id
_entity_poly.type
_entity_poly.pdbx_seq_one_letter_code
_entity_poly.pdbx_strand_id
1 'polypeptide(L)'
;EINETKRKHETRLVEVDSGRQIEYEHKLSQALQEIREQHDARVKLYKEELEQTYRTKLDNAKRSSEMSNYTAKSVREELNESRVRIETLSSLLSSLQKESRVWQNKVQELEDTLVRERENCRKMLSEREGEMAEIRSKMQQQLHDYEQLLDVKLALDVEINAYRKLLEGEEERLKLNPSLSSRVTVSRASSSHSVRTTKRKRRRLDVEESEASSSVSISHSASATGNVSIEEIDVDGKFIRLKNTSEQDQPMGGWEMIRKIGDISARYRYTSRYVLKAGQTVTIWAANAGVTASPPTHLIWRNQSSWGTGDDVKVVLKNSQGEEVAQRSTVFKTTIYEGEEENEDEEEIIVEE
;
A
#
# COMPACT_ATOMS: atom_id res chain seq x y z
N GLU A 1 82.92 0.67 -126.50
CA GLU A 1 83.06 1.14 -125.10
C GLU A 1 82.14 2.29 -124.73
N ILE A 2 82.16 3.44 -125.42
CA ILE A 2 81.39 4.65 -125.01
C ILE A 2 79.86 4.42 -124.90
N ASN A 3 79.26 3.64 -125.80
CA ASN A 3 77.82 3.34 -125.72
C ASN A 3 77.45 2.37 -124.59
N GLU A 4 78.40 1.50 -124.19
CA GLU A 4 78.17 0.51 -123.13
C GLU A 4 78.33 1.15 -121.74
N THR A 5 79.27 2.08 -121.59
CA THR A 5 79.39 2.92 -120.40
C THR A 5 78.18 3.83 -120.25
N LYS A 6 77.64 4.37 -121.35
CA LYS A 6 76.44 5.22 -121.34
C LYS A 6 75.19 4.45 -120.92
N ARG A 7 74.99 3.23 -121.44
CA ARG A 7 73.87 2.35 -121.07
C ARG A 7 73.95 1.90 -119.60
N LYS A 8 75.15 1.59 -119.09
CA LYS A 8 75.38 1.28 -117.67
C LYS A 8 75.16 2.49 -116.76
N HIS A 9 75.46 3.71 -117.22
CA HIS A 9 75.19 4.93 -116.46
C HIS A 9 73.69 5.26 -116.45
N GLU A 10 73.01 5.04 -117.58
CA GLU A 10 71.56 5.24 -117.72
C GLU A 10 70.76 4.24 -116.88
N THR A 11 71.12 2.94 -116.88
CA THR A 11 70.47 1.96 -115.98
C THR A 11 70.76 2.27 -114.51
N ARG A 12 71.98 2.69 -114.17
CA ARG A 12 72.32 3.10 -112.81
C ARG A 12 71.58 4.37 -112.39
N LEU A 13 71.35 5.32 -113.31
CA LEU A 13 70.54 6.51 -113.06
C LEU A 13 69.08 6.14 -112.84
N VAL A 14 68.50 5.27 -113.66
CA VAL A 14 67.11 4.78 -113.50
C VAL A 14 66.95 3.93 -112.25
N GLU A 15 67.94 3.13 -111.86
CA GLU A 15 67.94 2.39 -110.60
C GLU A 15 68.08 3.31 -109.38
N VAL A 16 68.86 4.40 -109.48
CA VAL A 16 68.98 5.42 -108.43
C VAL A 16 67.71 6.27 -108.35
N ASP A 17 67.06 6.58 -109.47
CA ASP A 17 65.78 7.32 -109.50
C ASP A 17 64.62 6.44 -109.02
N SER A 18 64.57 5.18 -109.43
CA SER A 18 63.62 4.18 -108.94
C SER A 18 63.83 3.89 -107.45
N GLY A 19 65.08 3.76 -107.01
CA GLY A 19 65.43 3.59 -105.59
C GLY A 19 65.02 4.79 -104.74
N ARG A 20 65.27 6.02 -105.22
CA ARG A 20 64.79 7.25 -104.55
C ARG A 20 63.28 7.31 -104.51
N GLN A 21 62.58 6.97 -105.59
CA GLN A 21 61.11 6.97 -105.62
C GLN A 21 60.51 5.94 -104.66
N ILE A 22 61.07 4.73 -104.58
CA ILE A 22 60.68 3.71 -103.60
C ILE A 22 60.95 4.18 -102.16
N GLU A 23 62.07 4.84 -101.91
CA GLU A 23 62.37 5.42 -100.59
C GLU A 23 61.39 6.55 -100.22
N TYR A 24 60.99 7.39 -101.17
CA TYR A 24 59.97 8.43 -100.94
C TYR A 24 58.58 7.83 -100.71
N GLU A 25 58.16 6.82 -101.49
CA GLU A 25 56.91 6.09 -101.28
C GLU A 25 56.91 5.33 -99.95
N HIS A 26 58.03 4.72 -99.56
CA HIS A 26 58.20 4.08 -98.26
C HIS A 26 58.09 5.10 -97.11
N LYS A 27 58.77 6.25 -97.20
CA LYS A 27 58.67 7.32 -96.18
C LYS A 27 57.27 7.91 -96.09
N LEU A 28 56.57 8.08 -97.22
CA LEU A 28 55.20 8.58 -97.26
C LEU A 28 54.21 7.58 -96.67
N SER A 29 54.34 6.30 -97.02
CA SER A 29 53.52 5.22 -96.44
C SER A 29 53.79 5.04 -94.95
N GLN A 30 55.05 5.14 -94.51
CA GLN A 30 55.43 5.15 -93.09
C GLN A 30 54.83 6.35 -92.34
N ALA A 31 54.88 7.56 -92.90
CA ALA A 31 54.27 8.73 -92.29
C ALA A 31 52.74 8.61 -92.19
N LEU A 32 52.08 8.07 -93.22
CA LEU A 32 50.64 7.80 -93.19
C LEU A 32 50.27 6.70 -92.18
N GLN A 33 51.11 5.67 -92.06
CA GLN A 33 50.99 4.61 -91.06
C GLN A 33 51.12 5.18 -89.65
N GLU A 34 52.15 5.98 -89.37
CA GLU A 34 52.34 6.65 -88.08
C GLU A 34 51.18 7.58 -87.73
N ILE A 35 50.65 8.34 -88.70
CA ILE A 35 49.47 9.19 -88.48
C ILE A 35 48.25 8.34 -88.10
N ARG A 36 48.01 7.21 -88.79
CA ARG A 36 46.93 6.28 -88.45
C ARG A 36 47.11 5.69 -87.05
N GLU A 37 48.32 5.23 -86.74
CA GLU A 37 48.64 4.65 -85.42
C GLU A 37 48.46 5.68 -84.30
N GLN A 38 48.87 6.93 -84.51
CA GLN A 38 48.64 8.02 -83.56
C GLN A 38 47.16 8.34 -83.41
N HIS A 39 46.38 8.36 -84.50
CA HIS A 39 44.94 8.56 -84.43
C HIS A 39 44.24 7.42 -83.69
N ASP A 40 44.57 6.16 -83.99
CA ASP A 40 44.01 4.99 -83.32
C ASP A 40 44.38 4.96 -81.84
N ALA A 41 45.61 5.33 -81.49
CA ALA A 41 46.04 5.47 -80.10
C ALA A 41 45.24 6.56 -79.36
N ARG A 42 45.03 7.73 -79.97
CA ARG A 42 44.20 8.79 -79.40
C ARG A 42 42.75 8.34 -79.22
N VAL A 43 42.17 7.66 -80.20
CA VAL A 43 40.79 7.14 -80.11
C VAL A 43 40.67 6.11 -78.98
N LYS A 44 41.66 5.22 -78.83
CA LYS A 44 41.70 4.26 -77.71
C LYS A 44 41.75 4.98 -76.36
N LEU A 45 42.65 5.94 -76.19
CA LEU A 45 42.76 6.73 -74.96
C LEU A 45 41.45 7.46 -74.64
N TYR A 46 40.86 8.16 -75.61
CA TYR A 46 39.57 8.82 -75.42
C TYR A 46 38.46 7.84 -75.03
N LYS A 47 38.43 6.64 -75.63
CA LYS A 47 37.45 5.61 -75.27
C LYS A 47 37.66 5.11 -73.84
N GLU A 48 38.90 4.85 -73.44
CA GLU A 48 39.24 4.41 -72.08
C GLU A 48 38.88 5.48 -71.04
N GLU A 49 39.24 6.75 -71.29
CA GLU A 49 38.87 7.88 -70.45
C GLU A 49 37.36 8.05 -70.36
N LEU A 50 36.64 7.89 -71.47
CA LEU A 50 35.19 7.95 -71.51
C LEU A 50 34.57 6.80 -70.69
N GLU A 51 35.03 5.57 -70.87
CA GLU A 51 34.58 4.42 -70.07
C GLU A 51 34.86 4.62 -68.58
N GLN A 52 36.03 5.15 -68.24
CA GLN A 52 36.41 5.40 -66.84
C GLN A 52 35.57 6.51 -66.21
N THR A 53 35.27 7.59 -66.94
CA THR A 53 34.38 8.66 -66.47
C THR A 53 32.94 8.16 -66.32
N TYR A 54 32.43 7.31 -67.21
CA TYR A 54 31.11 6.71 -67.04
C TYR A 54 31.04 5.72 -65.89
N ARG A 55 32.05 4.84 -65.74
CA ARG A 55 32.15 3.91 -64.60
C ARG A 55 32.15 4.66 -63.27
N THR A 56 32.99 5.70 -63.15
CA THR A 56 33.06 6.51 -61.93
C THR A 56 31.75 7.25 -61.64
N LYS A 57 31.07 7.80 -62.66
CA LYS A 57 29.73 8.42 -62.49
C LYS A 57 28.68 7.42 -62.05
N LEU A 58 28.63 6.23 -62.65
CA LEU A 58 27.70 5.16 -62.27
C LEU A 58 27.96 4.68 -60.85
N ASP A 59 29.22 4.46 -60.48
CA ASP A 59 29.59 4.04 -59.14
C ASP A 59 29.27 5.11 -58.10
N ASN A 60 29.50 6.39 -58.41
CA ASN A 60 29.11 7.50 -57.53
C ASN A 60 27.59 7.60 -57.38
N ALA A 61 26.82 7.41 -58.45
CA ALA A 61 25.36 7.38 -58.39
C ALA A 61 24.85 6.19 -57.55
N LYS A 62 25.44 5.01 -57.72
CA LYS A 62 25.14 3.81 -56.91
C LYS A 62 25.44 4.04 -55.43
N ARG A 63 26.65 4.52 -55.08
CA ARG A 63 27.02 4.83 -53.69
C ARG A 63 26.10 5.88 -53.06
N SER A 64 25.72 6.91 -53.82
CA SER A 64 24.77 7.92 -53.36
C SER A 64 23.38 7.32 -53.10
N SER A 65 22.90 6.45 -54.00
CA SER A 65 21.64 5.73 -53.83
C SER A 65 21.67 4.77 -52.64
N GLU A 66 22.77 4.05 -52.43
CA GLU A 66 22.97 3.17 -51.28
C GLU A 66 22.98 3.97 -49.97
N MET A 67 23.69 5.10 -49.94
CA MET A 67 23.72 6.00 -48.78
C MET A 67 22.32 6.56 -48.47
N SER A 68 21.60 7.04 -49.48
CA SER A 68 20.22 7.52 -49.32
C SER A 68 19.26 6.42 -48.83
N ASN A 69 19.42 5.19 -49.34
CA ASN A 69 18.65 4.04 -48.84
C ASN A 69 18.99 3.70 -47.39
N TYR A 70 20.27 3.76 -47.01
CA TYR A 70 20.70 3.52 -45.65
C TYR A 70 20.14 4.55 -44.68
N THR A 71 20.23 5.85 -44.99
CA THR A 71 19.65 6.91 -44.15
C THR A 71 18.14 6.79 -44.06
N ALA A 72 17.45 6.47 -45.17
CA ALA A 72 16.01 6.24 -45.16
C ALA A 72 15.59 5.01 -44.34
N LYS A 73 16.43 3.97 -44.27
CA LYS A 73 16.21 2.81 -43.38
C LYS A 73 16.41 3.18 -41.92
N SER A 74 17.50 3.86 -41.59
CA SER A 74 17.80 4.34 -40.23
C SER A 74 16.65 5.19 -39.68
N VAL A 75 16.16 6.18 -40.45
CA VAL A 75 15.04 7.03 -40.04
C VAL A 75 13.75 6.23 -39.86
N ARG A 76 13.50 5.20 -40.69
CA ARG A 76 12.33 4.32 -40.52
C ARG A 76 12.43 3.47 -39.27
N GLU A 77 13.62 2.97 -38.94
CA GLU A 77 13.88 2.20 -37.71
C GLU A 77 13.65 3.07 -36.48
N GLU A 78 14.23 4.28 -36.44
CA GLU A 78 14.00 5.25 -35.35
C GLU A 78 12.51 5.62 -35.20
N LEU A 79 11.82 5.84 -36.33
CA LEU A 79 10.37 6.09 -36.32
C LEU A 79 9.61 4.90 -35.73
N ASN A 80 9.95 3.68 -36.11
CA ASN A 80 9.31 2.47 -35.60
C ASN A 80 9.57 2.28 -34.10
N GLU A 81 10.80 2.51 -33.64
CA GLU A 81 11.16 2.49 -32.21
C GLU A 81 10.36 3.53 -31.42
N SER A 82 10.28 4.76 -31.94
CA SER A 82 9.48 5.81 -31.30
C SER A 82 8.00 5.44 -31.23
N ARG A 83 7.45 4.81 -32.27
CA ARG A 83 6.07 4.35 -32.31
C ARG A 83 5.80 3.26 -31.28
N VAL A 84 6.66 2.24 -31.21
CA VAL A 84 6.55 1.17 -30.19
C VAL A 84 6.67 1.76 -28.79
N ARG A 85 7.54 2.74 -28.58
CA ARG A 85 7.67 3.45 -27.30
C ARG A 85 6.39 4.20 -26.93
N ILE A 86 5.75 4.88 -27.89
CA ILE A 86 4.49 5.56 -27.68
C ILE A 86 3.38 4.55 -27.34
N GLU A 87 3.31 3.43 -28.05
CA GLU A 87 2.30 2.39 -27.81
C GLU A 87 2.46 1.75 -26.41
N THR A 88 3.69 1.47 -25.99
CA THR A 88 3.98 0.92 -24.64
C THR A 88 3.71 1.93 -23.51
N LEU A 89 4.06 3.21 -23.71
CA LEU A 89 3.73 4.25 -22.74
C LEU A 89 2.21 4.49 -22.66
N SER A 90 1.52 4.43 -23.80
CA SER A 90 0.06 4.59 -23.84
C SER A 90 -0.66 3.43 -23.15
N SER A 91 -0.16 2.20 -23.30
CA SER A 91 -0.74 1.04 -22.61
C SER A 91 -0.50 1.09 -21.10
N LEU A 92 0.69 1.50 -20.66
CA LEU A 92 1.00 1.75 -19.24
C LEU A 92 0.14 2.88 -18.66
N LEU A 93 -0.05 3.96 -19.40
CA LEU A 93 -0.90 5.06 -18.97
C LEU A 93 -2.36 4.60 -18.83
N SER A 94 -2.85 3.79 -19.77
CA SER A 94 -4.19 3.19 -19.69
C SER A 94 -4.33 2.25 -18.49
N SER A 95 -3.33 1.42 -18.17
CA SER A 95 -3.39 0.54 -17.00
C SER A 95 -3.39 1.32 -15.70
N LEU A 96 -2.51 2.32 -15.56
CA LEU A 96 -2.48 3.20 -14.39
C LEU A 96 -3.78 4.00 -14.23
N GLN A 97 -4.38 4.47 -15.32
CA GLN A 97 -5.69 5.14 -15.27
C GLN A 97 -6.80 4.19 -14.79
N LYS A 98 -6.79 2.92 -15.24
CA LYS A 98 -7.75 1.91 -14.74
C LYS A 98 -7.55 1.66 -13.25
N GLU A 99 -6.31 1.50 -12.82
CA GLU A 99 -5.97 1.28 -11.41
C GLU A 99 -6.41 2.47 -10.54
N SER A 100 -6.14 3.70 -11.00
CA SER A 100 -6.59 4.91 -10.32
C SER A 100 -8.11 4.97 -10.17
N ARG A 101 -8.88 4.55 -11.19
CA ARG A 101 -10.35 4.48 -11.10
C ARG A 101 -10.81 3.43 -10.10
N VAL A 102 -10.16 2.27 -10.04
CA VAL A 102 -10.45 1.22 -9.06
C VAL A 102 -10.23 1.74 -7.65
N TRP A 103 -9.08 2.40 -7.39
CA TRP A 103 -8.80 2.99 -6.08
C TRP A 103 -9.77 4.10 -5.71
N GLN A 104 -10.15 4.97 -6.65
CA GLN A 104 -11.18 6.00 -6.42
C GLN A 104 -12.53 5.37 -6.05
N ASN A 105 -12.97 4.35 -6.78
CA ASN A 105 -14.21 3.63 -6.46
C ASN A 105 -14.13 2.96 -5.08
N LYS A 106 -12.97 2.39 -4.72
CA LYS A 106 -12.80 1.77 -3.41
C LYS A 106 -12.86 2.78 -2.27
N VAL A 107 -12.28 3.96 -2.47
CA VAL A 107 -12.37 5.06 -1.50
C VAL A 107 -13.83 5.49 -1.33
N GLN A 108 -14.57 5.71 -2.43
CA GLN A 108 -15.99 6.07 -2.37
C GLN A 108 -16.81 5.01 -1.63
N GLU A 109 -16.60 3.72 -1.92
CA GLU A 109 -17.29 2.63 -1.24
C GLU A 109 -17.02 2.64 0.27
N LEU A 110 -15.76 2.85 0.68
CA LEU A 110 -15.38 2.93 2.10
C LEU A 110 -15.97 4.16 2.81
N GLU A 111 -16.03 5.30 2.11
CA GLU A 111 -16.70 6.50 2.62
C GLU A 111 -18.20 6.26 2.81
N ASP A 112 -18.86 5.62 1.84
CA ASP A 112 -20.28 5.27 1.93
C ASP A 112 -20.56 4.26 3.04
N THR A 113 -19.67 3.27 3.25
CA THR A 113 -19.78 2.34 4.40
C THR A 113 -19.66 3.08 5.72
N LEU A 114 -18.71 3.99 5.85
CA LEU A 114 -18.49 4.75 7.08
C LEU A 114 -19.68 5.67 7.39
N VAL A 115 -20.27 6.30 6.37
CA VAL A 115 -21.47 7.12 6.54
C VAL A 115 -22.64 6.27 7.04
N ARG A 116 -22.85 5.07 6.46
CA ARG A 116 -23.88 4.13 6.90
C ARG A 116 -23.68 3.67 8.34
N GLU A 117 -22.45 3.30 8.72
CA GLU A 117 -22.13 2.90 10.10
C GLU A 117 -22.40 4.03 11.09
N ARG A 118 -21.96 5.26 10.77
CA ARG A 118 -22.24 6.44 11.60
C ARG A 118 -23.72 6.71 11.75
N GLU A 119 -24.51 6.49 10.70
CA GLU A 119 -25.95 6.64 10.75
C GLU A 119 -26.62 5.56 11.60
N ASN A 120 -26.17 4.31 11.50
CA ASN A 120 -26.65 3.22 12.34
C ASN A 120 -26.32 3.47 13.82
N CYS A 121 -25.08 3.82 14.15
CA CYS A 121 -24.70 4.13 15.54
C CYS A 121 -25.53 5.30 16.10
N ARG A 122 -25.84 6.31 15.29
CA ARG A 122 -26.68 7.45 15.70
C ARG A 122 -28.12 7.02 15.98
N LYS A 123 -28.68 6.13 15.17
CA LYS A 123 -30.01 5.55 15.39
C LYS A 123 -30.05 4.76 16.69
N MET A 124 -29.10 3.83 16.90
CA MET A 124 -28.99 3.06 18.13
C MET A 124 -28.85 3.95 19.37
N LEU A 125 -28.03 5.01 19.29
CA LEU A 125 -27.88 5.96 20.37
C LEU A 125 -29.20 6.70 20.67
N SER A 126 -29.93 7.14 19.64
CA SER A 126 -31.24 7.79 19.81
C SER A 126 -32.28 6.85 20.43
N GLU A 127 -32.29 5.58 20.05
CA GLU A 127 -33.19 4.56 20.60
C GLU A 127 -32.90 4.34 22.09
N ARG A 128 -31.62 4.16 22.45
CA ARG A 128 -31.18 4.01 23.85
C ARG A 128 -31.44 5.26 24.69
N GLU A 129 -31.27 6.45 24.12
CA GLU A 129 -31.67 7.70 24.78
C GLU A 129 -33.18 7.76 25.04
N GLY A 130 -33.99 7.28 24.09
CA GLY A 130 -35.44 7.11 24.25
C GLY A 130 -35.80 6.17 25.39
N GLU A 131 -35.23 4.97 25.41
CA GLU A 131 -35.43 3.98 26.49
C GLU A 131 -35.04 4.55 27.87
N MET A 132 -33.91 5.26 27.95
CA MET A 132 -33.49 5.92 29.19
C MET A 132 -34.49 6.98 29.64
N ALA A 133 -35.05 7.76 28.72
CA ALA A 133 -36.07 8.76 29.03
C ALA A 133 -37.36 8.09 29.54
N GLU A 134 -37.79 7.00 28.92
CA GLU A 134 -38.96 6.23 29.35
C GLU A 134 -38.79 5.65 30.75
N ILE A 135 -37.64 5.04 31.06
CA ILE A 135 -37.37 4.47 32.38
C ILE A 135 -37.34 5.58 33.44
N ARG A 136 -36.74 6.73 33.14
CA ARG A 136 -36.75 7.89 34.05
C ARG A 136 -38.17 8.38 34.32
N SER A 137 -39.02 8.45 33.29
CA SER A 137 -40.43 8.82 33.44
C SER A 137 -41.19 7.84 34.32
N LYS A 138 -41.03 6.52 34.08
CA LYS A 138 -41.63 5.46 34.91
C LYS A 138 -41.17 5.54 36.37
N MET A 139 -39.89 5.81 36.61
CA MET A 139 -39.35 5.99 37.96
C MET A 139 -39.94 7.22 38.66
N GLN A 140 -40.09 8.34 37.96
CA GLN A 140 -40.74 9.54 38.50
C GLN A 140 -42.20 9.27 38.86
N GLN A 141 -42.91 8.53 38.01
CA GLN A 141 -44.28 8.12 38.29
C GLN A 141 -44.38 7.25 39.55
N GLN A 142 -43.49 6.25 39.70
CA GLN A 142 -43.47 5.41 40.90
C GLN A 142 -43.16 6.19 42.18
N LEU A 143 -42.27 7.19 42.12
CA LEU A 143 -42.00 8.07 43.25
C LEU A 143 -43.24 8.88 43.64
N HIS A 144 -43.99 9.38 42.66
CA HIS A 144 -45.21 10.11 42.89
C HIS A 144 -46.30 9.22 43.51
N ASP A 145 -46.48 8.01 43.00
CA ASP A 145 -47.43 7.03 43.56
C ASP A 145 -47.05 6.64 44.99
N TYR A 146 -45.75 6.51 45.28
CA TYR A 146 -45.25 6.24 46.63
C TYR A 146 -45.52 7.39 47.60
N GLU A 147 -45.33 8.64 47.16
CA GLU A 147 -45.65 9.83 47.95
C GLU A 147 -47.14 9.88 48.31
N GLN A 148 -48.03 9.66 47.33
CA GLN A 148 -49.47 9.58 47.60
C GLN A 148 -49.82 8.47 48.59
N LEU A 149 -49.21 7.28 48.45
CA LEU A 149 -49.45 6.17 49.37
C LEU A 149 -48.94 6.48 50.78
N LEU A 150 -47.79 7.16 50.89
CA LEU A 150 -47.24 7.61 52.16
C LEU A 150 -48.19 8.61 52.84
N ASP A 151 -48.77 9.56 52.11
CA ASP A 151 -49.74 10.51 52.64
C ASP A 151 -50.98 9.81 53.21
N VAL A 152 -51.53 8.82 52.48
CA VAL A 152 -52.64 8.00 52.98
C VAL A 152 -52.24 7.23 54.25
N LYS A 153 -51.03 6.67 54.29
CA LYS A 153 -50.52 5.97 55.48
C LYS A 153 -50.43 6.91 56.69
N LEU A 154 -49.92 8.12 56.49
CA LEU A 154 -49.83 9.12 57.56
C LEU A 154 -51.21 9.53 58.06
N ALA A 155 -52.20 9.69 57.17
CA ALA A 155 -53.59 9.94 57.58
C ALA A 155 -54.15 8.80 58.44
N LEU A 156 -53.95 7.55 58.03
CA LEU A 156 -54.37 6.36 58.78
C LEU A 156 -53.67 6.26 60.16
N ASP A 157 -52.39 6.59 60.26
CA ASP A 157 -51.70 6.63 61.56
C ASP A 157 -52.34 7.64 62.52
N VAL A 158 -52.72 8.82 62.00
CA VAL A 158 -53.40 9.86 62.79
C VAL A 158 -54.75 9.34 63.28
N GLU A 159 -55.53 8.69 62.42
CA GLU A 159 -56.80 8.06 62.80
C GLU A 159 -56.61 6.98 63.87
N ILE A 160 -55.65 6.06 63.70
CA ILE A 160 -55.35 5.00 64.68
C ILE A 160 -54.94 5.60 66.03
N ASN A 161 -54.12 6.65 66.03
CA ASN A 161 -53.72 7.32 67.27
C ASN A 161 -54.88 8.04 67.95
N ALA A 162 -55.82 8.61 67.17
CA ALA A 162 -57.05 9.17 67.71
C ALA A 162 -57.93 8.09 68.35
N TYR A 163 -58.10 6.94 67.68
CA TYR A 163 -58.82 5.79 68.25
C TYR A 163 -58.16 5.28 69.54
N ARG A 164 -56.83 5.15 69.59
CA ARG A 164 -56.10 4.76 70.81
C ARG A 164 -56.36 5.71 71.98
N LYS A 165 -56.28 7.03 71.75
CA LYS A 165 -56.55 8.04 72.80
C LYS A 165 -57.99 8.00 73.31
N LEU A 166 -58.96 7.75 72.43
CA LEU A 166 -60.36 7.57 72.83
C LEU A 166 -60.54 6.33 73.72
N LEU A 167 -59.89 5.21 73.37
CA LEU A 167 -59.90 4.01 74.21
C LEU A 167 -59.22 4.25 75.56
N GLU A 168 -58.06 4.88 75.59
CA GLU A 168 -57.34 5.23 76.84
C GLU A 168 -58.22 6.08 77.76
N GLY A 169 -58.93 7.08 77.23
CA GLY A 169 -59.87 7.90 78.01
C GLY A 169 -61.10 7.12 78.52
N GLU A 170 -61.57 6.13 77.76
CA GLU A 170 -62.64 5.22 78.20
C GLU A 170 -62.16 4.24 79.28
N GLU A 171 -60.95 3.70 79.16
CA GLU A 171 -60.31 2.83 80.17
C GLU A 171 -60.12 3.56 81.51
N GLU A 172 -59.69 4.83 81.47
CA GLU A 172 -59.59 5.70 82.65
C GLU A 172 -60.96 5.93 83.32
N ARG A 173 -62.02 6.21 82.53
CA ARG A 173 -63.39 6.42 83.04
C ARG A 173 -63.96 5.17 83.71
N LEU A 174 -63.71 4.01 83.13
CA LEU A 174 -64.17 2.71 83.65
C LEU A 174 -63.34 2.21 84.84
N LYS A 175 -62.31 2.96 85.29
CA LYS A 175 -61.35 2.58 86.34
C LYS A 175 -60.75 1.18 86.10
N LEU A 176 -60.58 0.83 84.82
CA LEU A 176 -59.82 -0.34 84.41
C LEU A 176 -58.35 0.01 84.58
N ASN A 177 -57.91 0.07 85.84
CA ASN A 177 -56.50 0.27 86.16
C ASN A 177 -55.73 -0.87 85.50
N PRO A 178 -54.74 -0.62 84.62
CA PRO A 178 -53.97 -1.70 84.05
C PRO A 178 -53.02 -2.23 85.14
N SER A 179 -53.51 -3.19 85.91
CA SER A 179 -52.65 -4.12 86.64
C SER A 179 -51.76 -4.82 85.60
N LEU A 180 -50.50 -4.39 85.54
CA LEU A 180 -49.32 -5.11 85.06
C LEU A 180 -49.60 -6.54 84.53
N SER A 181 -49.93 -6.66 83.24
CA SER A 181 -49.88 -7.92 82.49
C SER A 181 -50.14 -7.56 81.02
N SER A 182 -49.28 -7.78 80.03
CA SER A 182 -48.14 -8.65 79.92
C SER A 182 -47.17 -7.99 78.93
N ARG A 183 -45.89 -8.03 79.27
CA ARG A 183 -44.83 -7.92 78.26
C ARG A 183 -44.96 -9.14 77.36
N VAL A 184 -45.78 -9.05 76.32
CA VAL A 184 -45.68 -9.95 75.17
C VAL A 184 -44.41 -9.52 74.45
N THR A 185 -43.32 -10.24 74.73
CA THR A 185 -42.19 -10.37 73.82
C THR A 185 -42.73 -10.95 72.52
N VAL A 186 -43.23 -10.09 71.63
CA VAL A 186 -43.28 -10.43 70.22
C VAL A 186 -41.83 -10.39 69.78
N SER A 187 -41.24 -11.57 69.66
CA SER A 187 -40.03 -11.81 68.89
C SER A 187 -40.29 -11.37 67.45
N ARG A 188 -40.23 -10.06 67.21
CA ARG A 188 -39.87 -9.55 65.91
C ARG A 188 -38.43 -9.99 65.73
N ALA A 189 -38.25 -11.01 64.91
CA ALA A 189 -36.99 -11.23 64.25
C ALA A 189 -36.63 -9.92 63.54
N SER A 190 -35.93 -9.04 64.25
CA SER A 190 -35.03 -8.09 63.63
C SER A 190 -33.91 -8.95 63.05
N SER A 191 -34.18 -9.53 61.88
CA SER A 191 -33.13 -9.85 60.93
C SER A 191 -32.41 -8.54 60.66
N SER A 192 -31.42 -8.28 61.51
CA SER A 192 -30.37 -7.32 61.30
C SER A 192 -29.53 -7.84 60.14
N HIS A 193 -30.09 -7.80 58.94
CA HIS A 193 -29.28 -7.65 57.74
C HIS A 193 -28.86 -6.18 57.69
N SER A 194 -27.87 -5.88 58.52
CA SER A 194 -26.88 -4.86 58.20
C SER A 194 -26.22 -5.28 56.88
N VAL A 195 -26.79 -4.86 55.76
CA VAL A 195 -26.07 -4.90 54.49
C VAL A 195 -25.08 -3.75 54.55
N ARG A 196 -23.92 -4.03 55.15
CA ARG A 196 -22.70 -3.27 54.94
C ARG A 196 -22.56 -3.07 53.44
N THR A 197 -22.44 -1.81 53.03
CA THR A 197 -21.92 -1.39 51.74
C THR A 197 -20.46 -1.81 51.63
N THR A 198 -20.20 -3.11 51.44
CA THR A 198 -18.91 -3.56 50.97
C THR A 198 -18.80 -3.14 49.51
N LYS A 199 -17.99 -2.11 49.25
CA LYS A 199 -17.30 -1.88 47.98
C LYS A 199 -16.65 -3.19 47.55
N ARG A 200 -17.40 -4.03 46.84
CA ARG A 200 -16.86 -5.15 46.10
C ARG A 200 -17.26 -4.92 44.65
N LYS A 201 -16.29 -4.34 43.95
CA LYS A 201 -16.08 -4.31 42.50
C LYS A 201 -16.85 -5.45 41.83
N ARG A 202 -18.09 -5.19 41.40
CA ARG A 202 -18.79 -6.06 40.46
C ARG A 202 -17.98 -5.99 39.18
N ARG A 203 -17.30 -7.10 38.88
CA ARG A 203 -16.93 -7.47 37.52
C ARG A 203 -18.21 -7.29 36.70
N ARG A 204 -18.14 -6.41 35.70
CA ARG A 204 -19.10 -6.36 34.60
C ARG A 204 -19.18 -7.79 34.06
N LEU A 205 -20.36 -8.39 34.12
CA LEU A 205 -20.71 -9.38 33.12
C LEU A 205 -21.19 -8.53 31.95
N ASP A 206 -20.34 -8.42 30.94
CA ASP A 206 -20.78 -7.97 29.62
C ASP A 206 -21.88 -8.93 29.20
N VAL A 207 -23.08 -8.38 29.03
CA VAL A 207 -24.07 -8.97 28.15
C VAL A 207 -23.52 -8.68 26.77
N GLU A 208 -22.95 -9.70 26.13
CA GLU A 208 -22.61 -9.64 24.71
C GLU A 208 -23.90 -9.42 23.93
N GLU A 209 -24.08 -8.17 23.54
CA GLU A 209 -25.04 -7.74 22.54
C GLU A 209 -24.47 -8.16 21.19
N SER A 210 -24.96 -9.29 20.67
CA SER A 210 -24.61 -9.80 19.35
C SER A 210 -25.22 -8.88 18.28
N GLU A 211 -24.50 -7.81 17.93
CA GLU A 211 -24.76 -7.03 16.73
C GLU A 211 -23.98 -7.60 15.55
N ALA A 212 -24.69 -7.97 14.49
CA ALA A 212 -24.12 -8.30 13.20
C ALA A 212 -23.51 -7.05 12.56
N SER A 213 -22.24 -6.82 12.84
CA SER A 213 -21.29 -6.01 12.08
C SER A 213 -19.98 -6.77 12.07
N SER A 214 -19.27 -6.79 10.94
CA SER A 214 -17.94 -7.40 10.87
C SER A 214 -16.97 -6.58 11.74
N SER A 215 -16.96 -6.87 13.03
CA SER A 215 -16.10 -6.19 13.99
C SER A 215 -14.69 -6.74 13.83
N VAL A 216 -13.80 -5.92 13.26
CA VAL A 216 -12.35 -6.15 13.36
C VAL A 216 -11.94 -5.79 14.78
N SER A 217 -11.63 -6.79 15.59
CA SER A 217 -11.08 -6.60 16.94
C SER A 217 -9.56 -6.72 16.91
N ILE A 218 -8.87 -5.70 17.43
CA ILE A 218 -7.41 -5.65 17.50
C ILE A 218 -6.97 -6.06 18.91
N SER A 219 -6.22 -7.15 19.00
CA SER A 219 -5.67 -7.67 20.27
C SER A 219 -4.16 -7.45 20.33
N HIS A 220 -3.67 -6.82 21.41
CA HIS A 220 -2.23 -6.65 21.64
C HIS A 220 -1.73 -7.58 22.75
N SER A 221 -0.60 -8.24 22.51
CA SER A 221 0.14 -8.99 23.53
C SER A 221 1.58 -8.50 23.57
N ALA A 222 2.14 -8.23 24.74
CA ALA A 222 3.51 -7.76 24.89
C ALA A 222 4.19 -8.46 26.06
N SER A 223 5.48 -8.79 25.91
CA SER A 223 6.32 -9.32 26.97
C SER A 223 7.73 -8.76 26.84
N ALA A 224 8.39 -8.49 27.97
CA ALA A 224 9.78 -8.08 28.01
C ALA A 224 10.48 -8.79 29.17
N THR A 225 11.68 -9.29 28.90
CA THR A 225 12.52 -10.04 29.84
C THR A 225 13.63 -9.16 30.43
N GLY A 226 13.90 -8.00 29.83
CA GLY A 226 14.97 -7.09 30.23
C GLY A 226 14.54 -5.62 30.33
N ASN A 227 15.52 -4.72 30.25
CA ASN A 227 15.34 -3.28 30.47
C ASN A 227 14.56 -2.55 29.38
N VAL A 228 14.41 -3.16 28.20
CA VAL A 228 13.79 -2.52 27.04
C VAL A 228 12.51 -3.25 26.68
N SER A 229 11.40 -2.51 26.58
CA SER A 229 10.10 -3.01 26.15
C SER A 229 9.65 -2.36 24.84
N ILE A 230 8.81 -3.06 24.08
CA ILE A 230 8.17 -2.54 22.87
C ILE A 230 6.88 -1.81 23.30
N GLU A 231 6.91 -0.48 23.31
CA GLU A 231 5.85 0.37 23.85
C GLU A 231 4.69 0.55 22.86
N GLU A 232 4.95 0.56 21.56
CA GLU A 232 3.91 0.70 20.54
C GLU A 232 4.35 0.11 19.19
N ILE A 233 3.38 -0.50 18.51
CA ILE A 233 3.45 -0.85 17.09
C ILE A 233 2.33 -0.04 16.44
N ASP A 234 2.69 0.86 15.53
CA ASP A 234 1.71 1.69 14.83
C ASP A 234 0.84 0.83 13.91
N VAL A 235 -0.48 1.00 14.01
CA VAL A 235 -1.46 0.24 13.21
C VAL A 235 -1.39 0.60 11.72
N ASP A 236 -0.96 1.82 11.41
CA ASP A 236 -0.73 2.29 10.03
C ASP A 236 0.66 1.87 9.51
N GLY A 237 1.43 1.11 10.29
CA GLY A 237 2.75 0.62 9.89
C GLY A 237 3.80 1.72 9.69
N LYS A 238 3.62 2.91 10.28
CA LYS A 238 4.56 4.05 10.11
C LYS A 238 5.76 3.91 11.04
N PHE A 239 5.59 3.37 12.24
CA PHE A 239 6.68 3.26 13.20
C PHE A 239 6.52 2.11 14.22
N ILE A 240 7.64 1.80 14.88
CA ILE A 240 7.67 1.01 16.11
C ILE A 240 8.40 1.82 17.17
N ARG A 241 7.88 1.85 18.40
CA ARG A 241 8.49 2.55 19.53
C ARG A 241 8.95 1.58 20.61
N LEU A 242 10.20 1.74 21.03
CA LEU A 242 10.78 1.07 22.19
C LEU A 242 10.93 2.04 23.35
N LYS A 243 10.95 1.49 24.56
CA LYS A 243 11.21 2.23 25.80
C LYS A 243 12.18 1.49 26.68
N ASN A 244 13.21 2.19 27.16
CA ASN A 244 14.00 1.71 28.29
C ASN A 244 13.23 2.00 29.58
N THR A 245 12.75 0.94 30.23
CA THR A 245 11.99 1.01 31.47
C THR A 245 12.87 0.96 32.72
N SER A 246 14.20 0.86 32.55
CA SER A 246 15.15 0.86 33.66
C SER A 246 15.70 2.26 33.95
N GLU A 247 16.35 2.38 35.11
CA GLU A 247 17.08 3.58 35.53
C GLU A 247 18.52 3.63 34.99
N GLN A 248 18.94 2.63 34.20
CA GLN A 248 20.28 2.54 33.65
C GLN A 248 20.27 2.69 32.13
N ASP A 249 21.32 3.31 31.59
CA ASP A 249 21.51 3.41 30.15
C ASP A 249 21.73 2.01 29.55
N GLN A 250 21.03 1.69 28.46
CA GLN A 250 21.13 0.41 27.78
C GLN A 250 21.87 0.57 26.44
N PRO A 251 23.10 0.04 26.31
CA PRO A 251 23.75 -0.11 25.02
C PRO A 251 22.96 -1.10 24.15
N MET A 252 22.60 -0.68 22.94
CA MET A 252 21.87 -1.53 21.98
C MET A 252 22.75 -1.92 20.78
N GLY A 253 24.06 -1.71 20.87
CA GLY A 253 24.98 -2.05 19.78
C GLY A 253 24.84 -3.52 19.38
N GLY A 254 24.49 -3.76 18.11
CA GLY A 254 24.29 -5.12 17.58
C GLY A 254 22.95 -5.76 17.93
N TRP A 255 22.06 -5.06 18.64
CA TRP A 255 20.68 -5.53 18.85
C TRP A 255 19.91 -5.48 17.54
N GLU A 256 18.88 -6.31 17.46
CA GLU A 256 18.07 -6.46 16.26
C GLU A 256 16.60 -6.42 16.60
N MET A 257 15.86 -5.61 15.85
CA MET A 257 14.41 -5.58 15.89
C MET A 257 13.87 -6.26 14.65
N ILE A 258 13.13 -7.34 14.86
CA ILE A 258 12.62 -8.20 13.80
C ILE A 258 11.10 -8.06 13.79
N ARG A 259 10.55 -7.62 12.67
CA ARG A 259 9.11 -7.58 12.43
C ARG A 259 8.72 -8.72 11.50
N LYS A 260 7.75 -9.53 11.91
CA LYS A 260 7.15 -10.62 11.13
C LYS A 260 5.69 -10.30 10.83
N ILE A 261 5.32 -10.42 9.56
CA ILE A 261 3.95 -10.35 9.05
C ILE A 261 3.78 -11.56 8.13
N GLY A 262 2.95 -12.52 8.52
CA GLY A 262 2.92 -13.84 7.86
C GLY A 262 4.32 -14.46 7.76
N ASP A 263 4.74 -14.80 6.54
CA ASP A 263 6.07 -15.35 6.24
C ASP A 263 7.15 -14.27 6.02
N ILE A 264 6.75 -12.99 5.91
CA ILE A 264 7.67 -11.89 5.58
C ILE A 264 8.28 -11.32 6.87
N SER A 265 9.59 -11.51 7.03
CA SER A 265 10.35 -10.89 8.12
C SER A 265 11.24 -9.76 7.63
N ALA A 266 11.24 -8.66 8.38
CA ALA A 266 12.15 -7.54 8.17
C ALA A 266 13.00 -7.36 9.45
N ARG A 267 14.28 -7.03 9.29
CA ARG A 267 15.23 -6.87 10.41
C ARG A 267 15.93 -5.52 10.42
N TYR A 268 15.69 -4.73 11.47
CA TYR A 268 16.41 -3.50 11.75
C TYR A 268 17.54 -3.77 12.74
N ARG A 269 18.75 -3.30 12.46
CA ARG A 269 19.93 -3.47 13.34
C ARG A 269 20.37 -2.12 13.89
N TYR A 270 20.50 -2.04 15.21
CA TYR A 270 21.01 -0.85 15.89
C TYR A 270 22.51 -0.70 15.66
N THR A 271 22.97 0.54 15.47
CA THR A 271 24.39 0.84 15.26
C THR A 271 25.19 0.53 16.53
N SER A 272 26.46 0.15 16.37
CA SER A 272 27.33 -0.29 17.48
C SER A 272 27.48 0.74 18.62
N ARG A 273 27.30 2.03 18.32
CA ARG A 273 27.41 3.13 19.28
C ARG A 273 26.07 3.58 19.87
N TYR A 274 24.96 2.95 19.47
CA TYR A 274 23.64 3.37 19.93
C TYR A 274 23.41 2.99 21.39
N VAL A 275 22.98 3.96 22.20
CA VAL A 275 22.63 3.80 23.61
C VAL A 275 21.25 4.38 23.82
N LEU A 276 20.34 3.58 24.38
CA LEU A 276 19.02 4.02 24.81
C LEU A 276 19.09 4.42 26.29
N LYS A 277 19.00 5.71 26.59
CA LYS A 277 19.17 6.20 27.96
C LYS A 277 18.06 5.70 28.89
N ALA A 278 18.33 5.72 30.18
CA ALA A 278 17.35 5.44 31.23
C ALA A 278 16.03 6.22 31.00
N GLY A 279 14.89 5.52 31.06
CA GLY A 279 13.56 6.11 30.83
C GLY A 279 13.27 6.61 29.40
N GLN A 280 14.24 6.56 28.48
CA GLN A 280 14.11 7.14 27.14
C GLN A 280 13.35 6.21 26.19
N THR A 281 12.65 6.81 25.22
CA THR A 281 12.04 6.12 24.09
C THR A 281 12.82 6.34 22.80
N VAL A 282 12.75 5.35 21.92
CA VAL A 282 13.22 5.46 20.53
C VAL A 282 12.14 4.99 19.59
N THR A 283 11.90 5.77 18.55
CA THR A 283 10.93 5.48 17.51
C THR A 283 11.66 5.22 16.20
N ILE A 284 11.38 4.07 15.60
CA ILE A 284 11.96 3.65 14.33
C ILE A 284 10.89 3.80 13.27
N TRP A 285 11.05 4.82 12.42
CA TRP A 285 10.13 5.20 11.37
C TRP A 285 10.43 4.44 10.08
N ALA A 286 9.37 4.11 9.34
CA ALA A 286 9.51 3.64 7.97
C ALA A 286 9.98 4.77 7.04
N ALA A 287 10.56 4.40 5.89
CA ALA A 287 11.11 5.39 4.96
C ALA A 287 10.05 6.32 4.36
N ASN A 288 8.80 5.87 4.18
CA ASN A 288 7.73 6.67 3.60
C ASN A 288 6.96 7.51 4.63
N ALA A 289 7.31 7.44 5.93
CA ALA A 289 6.54 8.09 6.98
C ALA A 289 6.62 9.62 6.97
N GLY A 290 7.46 10.21 6.11
CA GLY A 290 7.59 11.67 5.96
C GLY A 290 8.30 12.37 7.13
N VAL A 291 8.95 11.63 8.02
CA VAL A 291 9.66 12.15 9.20
C VAL A 291 11.16 12.27 8.92
N THR A 292 11.77 13.37 9.35
CA THR A 292 13.24 13.56 9.28
C THR A 292 13.94 12.87 10.45
N ALA A 293 15.07 12.21 10.20
CA ALA A 293 15.82 11.49 11.23
C ALA A 293 16.36 12.48 12.28
N SER A 294 16.14 12.17 13.56
CA SER A 294 16.66 12.93 14.70
C SER A 294 17.20 11.97 15.77
N PRO A 295 18.41 11.40 15.56
CA PRO A 295 19.01 10.50 16.55
C PRO A 295 19.27 11.22 17.88
N PRO A 296 19.13 10.54 19.04
CA PRO A 296 18.86 9.11 19.17
C PRO A 296 17.36 8.75 19.18
N THR A 297 16.44 9.70 19.29
CA THR A 297 15.01 9.42 19.53
C THR A 297 14.21 9.03 18.28
N HIS A 298 14.56 9.57 17.11
CA HIS A 298 13.89 9.27 15.84
C HIS A 298 14.88 8.69 14.83
N LEU A 299 14.79 7.37 14.62
CA LEU A 299 15.60 6.65 13.65
C LEU A 299 14.74 6.33 12.42
N ILE A 300 15.35 6.30 11.23
CA ILE A 300 14.64 5.93 9.99
C ILE A 300 15.19 4.62 9.46
N TRP A 301 14.29 3.70 9.12
CA TRP A 301 14.62 2.51 8.38
C TRP A 301 14.55 2.76 6.87
N ARG A 302 15.66 3.23 6.31
CA ARG A 302 15.74 3.71 4.92
C ARG A 302 15.39 2.68 3.84
N ASN A 303 15.56 1.39 4.14
CA ASN A 303 15.37 0.29 3.18
C ASN A 303 14.00 -0.40 3.32
N GLN A 304 13.09 0.14 4.14
CA GLN A 304 11.73 -0.39 4.31
C GLN A 304 10.73 0.76 4.12
N SER A 305 9.89 0.64 3.10
CA SER A 305 8.88 1.65 2.78
C SER A 305 7.85 1.75 3.89
N SER A 306 7.37 0.64 4.45
CA SER A 306 6.41 0.58 5.56
C SER A 306 6.73 -0.60 6.49
N TRP A 307 6.28 -0.53 7.75
CA TRP A 307 6.26 -1.69 8.63
C TRP A 307 5.14 -2.67 8.29
N GLY A 308 4.15 -2.31 7.45
CA GLY A 308 3.02 -3.14 7.04
C GLY A 308 1.73 -2.82 7.82
N THR A 309 0.57 -2.99 7.18
CA THR A 309 -0.76 -2.60 7.70
C THR A 309 -1.78 -3.73 7.52
N GLY A 310 -2.69 -3.90 8.47
CA GLY A 310 -3.89 -4.74 8.31
C GLY A 310 -3.70 -6.25 8.52
N ASP A 311 -2.49 -6.71 8.81
CA ASP A 311 -2.17 -8.11 9.06
C ASP A 311 -1.61 -8.32 10.47
N ASP A 312 -1.66 -9.56 10.98
CA ASP A 312 -1.05 -9.93 12.25
C ASP A 312 0.46 -9.62 12.27
N VAL A 313 0.84 -8.62 13.07
CA VAL A 313 2.22 -8.17 13.20
C VAL A 313 2.81 -8.72 14.49
N LYS A 314 3.93 -9.44 14.38
CA LYS A 314 4.76 -9.80 15.53
C LYS A 314 6.11 -9.10 15.45
N VAL A 315 6.45 -8.36 16.48
CA VAL A 315 7.75 -7.68 16.64
C VAL A 315 8.52 -8.35 17.75
N VAL A 316 9.77 -8.67 17.49
CA VAL A 316 10.69 -9.29 18.44
C VAL A 316 11.96 -8.45 18.49
N LEU A 317 12.40 -8.12 19.70
CA LEU A 317 13.66 -7.48 19.98
C LEU A 317 14.64 -8.53 20.48
N LYS A 318 15.78 -8.63 19.80
CA LYS A 318 16.89 -9.52 20.15
C LYS A 318 18.10 -8.72 20.61
N ASN A 319 18.77 -9.21 21.66
CA ASN A 319 20.03 -8.64 22.12
C ASN A 319 21.19 -9.00 21.16
N SER A 320 22.39 -8.51 21.46
CA SER A 320 23.60 -8.79 20.67
C SER A 320 24.02 -10.27 20.65
N GLN A 321 23.51 -11.09 21.57
CA GLN A 321 23.71 -12.54 21.61
C GLN A 321 22.63 -13.32 20.85
N GLY A 322 21.62 -12.63 20.29
CA GLY A 322 20.52 -13.23 19.55
C GLY A 322 19.37 -13.75 20.43
N GLU A 323 19.40 -13.47 21.74
CA GLU A 323 18.33 -13.84 22.68
C GLU A 323 17.17 -12.86 22.60
N GLU A 324 15.95 -13.37 22.70
CA GLU A 324 14.72 -12.56 22.67
C GLU A 324 14.49 -11.88 24.02
N VAL A 325 14.56 -10.56 24.02
CA VAL A 325 14.47 -9.72 25.24
C VAL A 325 13.16 -8.94 25.33
N ALA A 326 12.46 -8.75 24.21
CA ALA A 326 11.09 -8.30 24.20
C ALA A 326 10.36 -8.82 22.96
N GLN A 327 9.06 -9.02 23.06
CA GLN A 327 8.20 -9.27 21.92
C GLN A 327 6.86 -8.57 22.12
N ARG A 328 6.24 -8.17 21.01
CA ARG A 328 4.89 -7.64 20.99
C ARG A 328 4.19 -8.10 19.73
N SER A 329 2.98 -8.59 19.86
CA SER A 329 2.14 -8.99 18.75
C SER A 329 0.85 -8.18 18.73
N THR A 330 0.43 -7.79 17.54
CA THR A 330 -0.87 -7.18 17.25
C THR A 330 -1.61 -8.14 16.33
N VAL A 331 -2.75 -8.67 16.79
CA VAL A 331 -3.57 -9.64 16.06
C VAL A 331 -4.89 -8.98 15.67
N PHE A 332 -5.27 -9.09 14.40
CA PHE A 332 -6.53 -8.59 13.85
C PHE A 332 -7.49 -9.78 13.71
N LYS A 333 -8.54 -9.82 14.54
CA LYS A 333 -9.60 -10.83 14.42
C LYS A 333 -10.81 -10.23 13.72
N THR A 334 -11.17 -10.78 12.58
CA THR A 334 -12.44 -10.50 11.90
C THR A 334 -13.43 -11.61 12.23
N THR A 335 -14.48 -11.31 12.96
CA THR A 335 -15.59 -12.24 13.21
C THR A 335 -16.59 -12.12 12.06
N ILE A 336 -16.74 -13.19 11.26
CA ILE A 336 -17.78 -13.32 10.24
C ILE A 336 -18.83 -14.27 10.81
N TYR A 337 -20.06 -13.79 11.02
CA TYR A 337 -21.21 -14.66 11.28
C TYR A 337 -21.80 -15.07 9.93
N GLU A 338 -21.67 -16.34 9.57
CA GLU A 338 -22.44 -16.94 8.49
C GLU A 338 -23.88 -17.12 9.00
N GLY A 339 -24.84 -16.42 8.38
CA GLY A 339 -26.26 -16.57 8.69
C GLY A 339 -26.77 -17.91 8.17
N GLU A 340 -27.43 -18.67 9.03
CA GLU A 340 -28.16 -19.90 8.68
C GLU A 340 -29.29 -19.55 7.70
N GLU A 341 -29.34 -20.24 6.56
CA GLU A 341 -30.46 -20.20 5.62
C GLU A 341 -31.66 -20.93 6.24
N GLU A 342 -32.73 -20.18 6.56
CA GLU A 342 -34.05 -20.77 6.81
C GLU A 342 -34.64 -21.22 5.46
N ASN A 343 -34.70 -22.55 5.26
CA ASN A 343 -35.53 -23.15 4.22
C ASN A 343 -37.00 -23.08 4.67
N GLU A 344 -37.80 -22.26 4.01
CA GLU A 344 -39.27 -22.35 4.04
C GLU A 344 -39.69 -23.50 3.10
N ASP A 345 -39.98 -24.68 3.67
CA ASP A 345 -40.67 -25.73 2.94
C ASP A 345 -42.16 -25.38 2.80
N GLU A 346 -42.60 -25.24 1.55
CA GLU A 346 -43.97 -24.97 1.11
C GLU A 346 -44.95 -26.08 1.56
N GLU A 347 -46.06 -25.69 2.20
CA GLU A 347 -47.19 -26.58 2.47
C GLU A 347 -47.92 -26.95 1.16
N GLU A 348 -47.77 -28.21 0.74
CA GLU A 348 -48.53 -28.79 -0.38
C GLU A 348 -49.96 -29.14 0.09
N ILE A 349 -50.95 -28.46 -0.50
CA ILE A 349 -52.38 -28.68 -0.30
C ILE A 349 -52.77 -30.03 -0.94
N ILE A 350 -53.11 -31.02 -0.10
CA ILE A 350 -53.72 -32.27 -0.54
C ILE A 350 -55.22 -32.05 -0.73
N VAL A 351 -55.69 -32.16 -1.98
CA VAL A 351 -57.12 -32.30 -2.31
C VAL A 351 -57.41 -33.80 -2.43
N GLU A 352 -58.29 -34.29 -1.56
CA GLU A 352 -58.82 -35.67 -1.56
C GLU A 352 -59.65 -35.95 -2.83
N GLU A 353 -59.54 -37.18 -3.33
CA GLU A 353 -60.64 -37.90 -3.99
C GLU A 353 -60.84 -39.26 -3.30
#